data_AF-A0A0J6VPM4-F1
#
_entry.id   AF-A0A0J6VPM4-F1
#
_cell.length_a   1.000
_cell.length_b   1.000
_cell.length_c   1.000
_cell.angle_alpha   90.00
_cell.angle_beta   90.00
_cell.angle_gamma   90.00
#
_symmetry.space_group_name_H-M   'P 1'
#
loop_
_entity.id
_entity.type
_entity.pdbx_description
1 polymer ?
#
loop_
_entity_poly.entity_id
_entity_poly.type
_entity_poly.pdbx_seq_one_letter_code
_entity_poly.pdbx_strand_id
1 'polypeptide(L)'
;MPPAPAYLWQVTLNMGGGQRSLRSDVTEQALIVVRPLLDLDVPQAVDGLGTVWAERYGSAIVVRVSDGTGPRCAIGVALRSRGAPRVWQALHEDGIAALATQPRDPPQAPWCGLVLADRMRERPREETMALVTLARVVGWAWVERDA
;
A
#
# COMPACT_ATOMS: atom_id res chain seq x y z
N MET A 1 15.83 13.12 13.70
CA MET A 1 15.03 12.11 12.98
C MET A 1 14.66 11.01 13.95
N PRO A 2 13.38 10.65 14.10
CA PRO A 2 13.00 9.47 14.87
C PRO A 2 13.59 8.20 14.22
N PRO A 3 13.97 7.18 15.01
CA PRO A 3 14.47 5.93 14.45
C PRO A 3 13.38 5.25 13.62
N ALA A 4 13.78 4.57 12.55
CA ALA A 4 12.88 3.74 11.76
C ALA A 4 12.21 2.67 12.67
N PRO A 5 10.93 2.33 12.42
CA PRO A 5 10.25 1.31 13.20
C PRO A 5 10.89 -0.07 12.97
N ALA A 6 10.84 -0.93 13.99
CA ALA A 6 11.34 -2.30 13.90
C ALA A 6 10.56 -3.16 12.87
N TYR A 7 9.27 -2.86 12.67
CA TYR A 7 8.42 -3.51 11.68
C TYR A 7 7.27 -2.59 11.25
N LEU A 8 6.68 -2.89 10.08
CA LEU A 8 5.36 -2.40 9.68
C LEU A 8 4.34 -3.50 9.91
N TRP A 9 3.18 -3.18 10.50
CA TRP A 9 2.06 -4.11 10.50
C TRP A 9 1.41 -4.11 9.12
N GLN A 10 1.62 -5.16 8.34
CA GLN A 10 1.03 -5.29 7.01
C GLN A 10 -0.33 -5.97 7.11
N VAL A 11 -1.38 -5.35 6.57
CA VAL A 11 -2.75 -5.87 6.58
C VAL A 11 -3.25 -6.01 5.16
N THR A 12 -3.84 -7.16 4.82
CA THR A 12 -4.62 -7.31 3.60
C THR A 12 -6.10 -7.18 3.94
N LEU A 13 -6.70 -6.05 3.59
CA LEU A 13 -8.03 -5.66 4.06
C LEU A 13 -9.13 -6.62 3.57
N ASN A 14 -8.94 -7.25 2.41
CA ASN A 14 -9.84 -8.28 1.90
C ASN A 14 -9.99 -9.49 2.85
N MET A 15 -8.96 -9.80 3.63
CA MET A 15 -8.90 -10.99 4.49
C MET A 15 -8.95 -10.65 5.99
N GLY A 16 -8.71 -9.40 6.37
CA GLY A 16 -8.67 -8.95 7.76
C GLY A 16 -7.43 -9.40 8.55
N GLY A 17 -6.63 -10.31 8.00
CA GLY A 17 -5.38 -10.77 8.58
C GLY A 17 -4.24 -9.77 8.41
N GLY A 18 -3.34 -9.75 9.39
CA GLY A 18 -2.11 -8.98 9.35
C GLY A 18 -0.87 -9.79 9.71
N GLN A 19 0.28 -9.31 9.28
CA GLN A 19 1.59 -9.89 9.58
C GLN A 19 2.63 -8.79 9.77
N ARG A 20 3.73 -9.11 10.45
CA ARG A 20 4.88 -8.20 10.53
C ARG A 20 5.63 -8.23 9.20
N SER A 21 5.95 -7.05 8.68
CA SER A 21 6.90 -6.83 7.60
C SER A 21 8.14 -6.18 8.17
N LEU A 22 9.31 -6.76 7.94
CA LEU A 22 10.62 -6.28 8.38
C LEU A 22 11.33 -5.57 7.23
N ARG A 23 12.26 -4.66 7.56
CA ARG A 23 13.05 -3.95 6.54
C ARG A 23 13.90 -4.90 5.69
N SER A 24 14.35 -6.00 6.29
CA SER A 24 15.09 -7.09 5.64
C SER A 24 14.27 -7.83 4.59
N ASP A 25 12.95 -7.71 4.59
CA ASP A 25 12.08 -8.39 3.62
C ASP A 25 12.05 -7.67 2.26
N VAL A 26 12.71 -6.51 2.16
CA VAL A 26 12.74 -5.66 0.97
C VAL A 26 14.18 -5.39 0.54
N THR A 27 14.47 -5.59 -0.73
CA THR A 27 15.79 -5.31 -1.31
C THR A 27 15.96 -3.82 -1.62
N GLU A 28 17.20 -3.33 -1.64
CA GLU A 28 17.48 -1.94 -2.01
C GLU A 28 17.10 -1.65 -3.46
N GLN A 29 17.28 -2.61 -4.36
CA GLN A 29 16.89 -2.48 -5.77
C GLN A 29 15.38 -2.24 -5.90
N ALA A 30 14.56 -2.93 -5.12
CA ALA A 30 13.11 -2.74 -5.15
C ALA A 30 12.74 -1.32 -4.65
N LEU A 31 13.42 -0.82 -3.63
CA LEU A 31 13.20 0.54 -3.11
C LEU A 31 13.57 1.61 -4.12
N ILE A 32 14.70 1.46 -4.82
CA ILE A 32 15.11 2.37 -5.89
C ILE A 32 14.01 2.48 -6.96
N VAL A 33 13.40 1.37 -7.34
CA VAL A 33 12.34 1.34 -8.35
C VAL A 33 11.03 1.97 -7.85
N VAL A 34 10.66 1.74 -6.58
CA VAL A 34 9.37 2.17 -6.03
C VAL A 34 9.37 3.62 -5.54
N ARG A 35 10.50 4.16 -5.06
CA ARG A 35 10.58 5.53 -4.52
C ARG A 35 10.00 6.60 -5.47
N PRO A 36 10.29 6.60 -6.80
CA PRO A 36 9.69 7.55 -7.73
C PRO A 36 8.17 7.45 -7.84
N LEU A 37 7.60 6.26 -7.61
CA LEU A 37 6.15 6.05 -7.69
C LEU A 37 5.38 6.81 -6.60
N LEU A 38 6.05 7.13 -5.49
CA LEU A 38 5.47 7.87 -4.36
C LEU A 38 5.27 9.37 -4.66
N ASP A 39 5.81 9.85 -5.79
CA ASP A 39 5.70 11.24 -6.25
C ASP A 39 4.73 11.43 -7.41
N LEU A 40 4.09 10.34 -7.89
CA LEU A 40 3.12 10.39 -8.98
C LEU A 40 1.77 10.90 -8.49
N ASP A 41 1.60 12.21 -8.35
CA ASP A 41 0.35 12.85 -7.91
C ASP A 41 -0.79 12.79 -8.95
N VAL A 42 -0.44 12.44 -10.19
CA VAL A 42 -1.37 12.17 -11.29
C VAL A 42 -1.18 10.76 -11.84
N PRO A 43 -2.22 10.12 -12.43
CA PRO A 43 -2.11 8.81 -13.06
C PRO A 43 -1.05 8.77 -14.16
N GLN A 44 -0.08 7.86 -14.03
CA GLN A 44 0.97 7.64 -15.05
C GLN A 44 1.12 6.16 -15.37
N ALA A 45 1.38 5.84 -16.64
CA ALA A 45 1.67 4.48 -17.06
C ALA A 45 3.08 4.08 -16.62
N VAL A 46 3.18 2.93 -15.95
CA VAL A 46 4.41 2.34 -15.44
C VAL A 46 4.52 0.93 -16.00
N ASP A 47 5.64 0.66 -16.66
CA ASP A 47 5.87 -0.63 -17.30
C ASP A 47 5.78 -1.79 -16.29
N GLY A 48 5.10 -2.87 -16.69
CA GLY A 48 4.81 -4.02 -15.83
C GLY A 48 3.79 -3.82 -14.69
N LEU A 49 3.46 -2.58 -14.30
CA LEU A 49 2.50 -2.28 -13.21
C LEU A 49 1.14 -1.79 -13.70
N GLY A 50 1.10 -1.10 -14.83
CA GLY A 50 -0.10 -0.43 -15.34
C GLY A 50 -0.10 1.06 -14.97
N THR A 51 -1.27 1.64 -14.72
CA THR A 51 -1.39 3.04 -14.32
C THR A 51 -1.26 3.18 -12.80
N VAL A 52 -0.36 4.05 -12.34
CA VAL A 52 -0.04 4.27 -10.94
C VAL A 52 -0.20 5.75 -10.57
N TRP A 53 -0.72 6.02 -9.37
CA TRP A 53 -0.69 7.35 -8.75
C TRP A 53 -0.71 7.23 -7.23
N ALA A 54 -0.35 8.32 -6.56
CA ALA A 54 -0.22 8.40 -5.13
C ALA A 54 -0.84 9.70 -4.57
N GLU A 55 -1.53 9.58 -3.45
CA GLU A 55 -2.14 10.68 -2.72
C GLU A 55 -1.57 10.75 -1.31
N ARG A 56 -1.06 11.93 -0.91
CA ARG A 56 -0.33 12.12 0.35
C ARG A 56 -1.18 12.84 1.39
N TYR A 57 -1.05 12.41 2.64
CA TYR A 57 -1.76 12.95 3.80
C TYR A 57 -0.81 13.17 4.97
N GLY A 58 0.13 14.12 4.82
CA GLY A 58 1.20 14.34 5.79
C GLY A 58 2.15 13.14 5.81
N SER A 59 2.27 12.45 6.95
CA SER A 59 3.14 11.27 7.12
C SER A 59 2.48 9.94 6.67
N ALA A 60 1.45 10.02 5.83
CA ALA A 60 0.69 8.89 5.34
C ALA A 60 0.42 9.04 3.84
N ILE A 61 0.21 7.93 3.13
CA ILE A 61 0.06 7.91 1.67
C ILE A 61 -0.91 6.81 1.25
N VAL A 62 -1.62 7.01 0.13
CA VAL A 62 -2.34 5.98 -0.61
C VAL A 62 -1.76 5.89 -2.01
N VAL A 63 -1.28 4.72 -2.42
CA VAL A 63 -0.83 4.42 -3.79
C VAL A 63 -1.87 3.52 -4.45
N ARG A 64 -2.28 3.85 -5.66
CA ARG A 64 -3.28 3.11 -6.43
C ARG A 64 -2.66 2.59 -7.72
N VAL A 65 -3.07 1.38 -8.09
CA VAL A 65 -2.62 0.70 -9.30
C VAL A 65 -3.84 0.21 -10.07
N SER A 66 -3.92 0.55 -11.35
CA SER A 66 -4.94 0.08 -12.28
C SER A 66 -4.31 -0.38 -13.59
N ASP A 67 -5.10 -0.97 -14.47
CA ASP A 67 -4.74 -1.25 -15.86
C ASP A 67 -5.91 -0.94 -16.79
N GLY A 68 -5.79 -1.30 -18.07
CA GLY A 68 -6.84 -1.08 -19.07
C GLY A 68 -8.17 -1.78 -18.77
N THR A 69 -8.20 -2.69 -17.80
CA THR A 69 -9.41 -3.40 -17.37
C THR A 69 -9.96 -2.90 -16.03
N GLY A 70 -9.36 -1.83 -15.45
CA GLY A 70 -9.79 -1.21 -14.19
C GLY A 70 -8.79 -1.35 -13.03
N PRO A 71 -9.24 -1.10 -11.78
CA PRO A 71 -8.38 -1.15 -10.59
C PRO A 71 -7.81 -2.54 -10.32
N ARG A 72 -6.55 -2.59 -9.88
CA ARG A 72 -5.85 -3.81 -9.45
C ARG A 72 -5.68 -3.82 -7.93
N CYS A 73 -5.18 -2.73 -7.36
CA CYS A 73 -5.06 -2.58 -5.92
C CYS A 73 -4.97 -1.14 -5.44
N ALA A 74 -5.20 -0.95 -4.14
CA ALA A 74 -4.85 0.26 -3.40
C ALA A 74 -3.97 -0.11 -2.19
N ILE A 75 -2.93 0.68 -1.95
CA ILE A 75 -1.93 0.47 -0.89
C ILE A 75 -1.91 1.72 -0.01
N GLY A 76 -2.26 1.59 1.25
CA GLY A 76 -2.19 2.69 2.22
C GLY A 76 -1.03 2.49 3.18
N VAL A 77 -0.28 3.54 3.50
CA VAL A 77 0.77 3.49 4.51
C VAL A 77 0.56 4.62 5.50
N ALA A 78 0.62 4.31 6.80
CA ALA A 78 0.57 5.32 7.85
C ALA A 78 1.67 5.09 8.88
N LEU A 79 2.55 6.06 9.04
CA LEU A 79 3.67 5.99 9.99
C LEU A 79 3.33 6.55 11.37
N ARG A 80 2.30 7.39 11.45
CA ARG A 80 1.86 8.07 12.67
C ARG A 80 0.34 8.03 12.80
N SER A 81 -0.15 8.07 14.02
CA SER A 81 -1.58 8.01 14.35
C SER A 81 -2.42 9.13 13.71
N ARG A 82 -1.83 10.32 13.47
CA ARG A 82 -2.55 11.46 12.89
C ARG A 82 -3.08 11.19 11.48
N GLY A 83 -2.31 10.50 10.63
CA GLY A 83 -2.69 10.21 9.25
C GLY A 83 -3.41 8.87 9.06
N ALA A 84 -3.32 7.98 10.04
CA ALA A 84 -3.83 6.61 9.94
C ALA A 84 -5.35 6.53 9.67
N PRO A 85 -6.24 7.21 10.42
CA PRO A 85 -7.68 7.10 10.17
C PRO A 85 -8.07 7.53 8.75
N ARG A 86 -7.47 8.60 8.22
CA ARG A 86 -7.78 9.12 6.89
C ARG A 86 -7.38 8.17 5.77
N VAL A 87 -6.16 7.63 5.82
CA VAL A 87 -5.68 6.65 4.82
C VAL A 87 -6.48 5.35 4.92
N TRP A 88 -6.80 4.91 6.12
CA TRP A 88 -7.62 3.71 6.32
C TRP A 88 -9.02 3.86 5.74
N GLN A 89 -9.66 5.01 5.99
CA GLN A 89 -10.95 5.34 5.41
C GLN A 89 -10.89 5.41 3.88
N ALA A 90 -9.87 6.07 3.31
CA ALA A 90 -9.67 6.15 1.86
C ALA A 90 -9.60 4.75 1.20
N LEU A 91 -8.90 3.79 1.83
CA LEU A 91 -8.85 2.41 1.34
C LEU A 91 -10.21 1.70 1.33
N HIS A 92 -11.12 2.05 2.26
CA HIS A 92 -12.47 1.48 2.31
C HIS A 92 -13.43 2.18 1.33
N GLU A 93 -13.24 3.47 1.10
CA GLU A 93 -14.09 4.29 0.21
C GLU A 93 -13.77 4.09 -1.27
N ASP A 94 -12.57 3.60 -1.62
CA ASP A 94 -12.19 3.28 -2.99
C ASP A 94 -13.15 2.28 -3.67
N GLY A 95 -13.88 1.47 -2.89
CA GLY A 95 -14.96 0.62 -3.40
C GLY A 95 -14.52 -0.48 -4.38
N ILE A 96 -13.22 -0.77 -4.46
CA ILE A 96 -12.66 -1.71 -5.45
C ILE A 96 -12.87 -3.18 -5.10
N ALA A 97 -13.25 -3.49 -3.86
CA ALA A 97 -13.52 -4.85 -3.40
C ALA A 97 -14.36 -4.90 -2.11
N ALA A 98 -14.95 -6.05 -1.84
CA ALA A 98 -15.45 -6.39 -0.50
C ALA A 98 -14.29 -6.56 0.50
N LEU A 99 -14.41 -5.90 1.66
CA LEU A 99 -13.38 -5.88 2.71
C LEU A 99 -13.86 -6.60 3.96
N ALA A 100 -12.94 -7.30 4.64
CA ALA A 100 -13.22 -7.97 5.91
C ALA A 100 -12.99 -7.05 7.12
N THR A 101 -12.27 -5.94 6.92
CA THR A 101 -11.97 -4.93 7.94
C THR A 101 -13.07 -3.88 8.06
N GLN A 102 -13.06 -3.11 9.15
CA GLN A 102 -14.02 -2.03 9.38
C GLN A 102 -13.36 -0.65 9.19
N PRO A 103 -14.02 0.31 8.51
CA PRO A 103 -13.44 1.63 8.22
C PRO A 103 -13.20 2.49 9.47
N ARG A 104 -13.85 2.17 10.59
CA ARG A 104 -13.72 2.92 11.87
C ARG A 104 -12.67 2.33 12.82
N ASP A 105 -12.03 1.22 12.43
CA ASP A 105 -11.09 0.49 13.28
C ASP A 105 -9.73 0.33 12.58
N PRO A 106 -8.95 1.41 12.42
CA PRO A 106 -7.62 1.35 11.83
C PRO A 106 -6.64 0.66 12.79
N PRO A 107 -5.66 -0.12 12.29
CA PRO A 107 -4.57 -0.63 13.11
C PRO A 107 -3.76 0.49 13.77
N GLN A 108 -3.11 0.19 14.88
CA GLN A 108 -2.13 1.10 15.49
C GLN A 108 -0.96 1.31 14.52
N ALA A 109 -0.61 2.58 14.24
CA ALA A 109 0.54 2.92 13.42
C ALA A 109 1.87 2.48 14.09
N PRO A 110 2.88 2.05 13.32
CA PRO A 110 2.95 2.11 11.85
C PRO A 110 2.40 0.86 11.14
N TRP A 111 1.71 1.07 10.03
CA TRP A 111 1.10 -0.02 9.23
C TRP A 111 1.13 0.24 7.73
N CYS A 112 0.99 -0.86 6.95
CA CYS A 112 0.79 -0.87 5.50
C CYS A 112 -0.43 -1.73 5.16
N GLY A 113 -1.47 -1.12 4.60
CA GLY A 113 -2.71 -1.78 4.18
C GLY A 113 -2.70 -2.04 2.68
N LEU A 114 -3.19 -3.20 2.26
CA LEU A 114 -3.40 -3.57 0.86
C LEU A 114 -4.87 -3.96 0.65
N VAL A 115 -5.48 -3.36 -0.36
CA VAL A 115 -6.75 -3.79 -0.94
C VAL A 115 -6.47 -4.33 -2.33
N LEU A 116 -6.84 -5.58 -2.59
CA LEU A 116 -6.86 -6.16 -3.94
C LEU A 116 -8.27 -6.02 -4.50
N ALA A 117 -8.40 -5.60 -5.76
CA ALA A 117 -9.70 -5.54 -6.43
C ALA A 117 -10.30 -6.94 -6.61
N ASP A 118 -11.63 -7.07 -6.59
CA ASP A 118 -12.29 -8.40 -6.62
C ASP A 118 -11.93 -9.23 -7.86
N ARG A 119 -11.73 -8.57 -9.01
CA ARG A 119 -11.24 -9.18 -10.26
C ARG A 119 -9.87 -9.86 -10.14
N MET A 120 -9.05 -9.50 -9.14
CA MET A 120 -7.75 -10.15 -8.92
C MET A 120 -7.89 -11.62 -8.48
N ARG A 121 -9.08 -12.08 -8.10
CA ARG A 121 -9.35 -13.50 -7.79
C ARG A 121 -9.22 -14.42 -9.01
N GLU A 122 -9.48 -13.88 -10.20
CA GLU A 122 -9.44 -14.61 -11.47
C GLU A 122 -8.08 -14.48 -12.18
N ARG A 123 -7.17 -13.67 -11.63
CA ARG A 123 -5.84 -13.44 -12.20
C ARG A 123 -4.85 -14.52 -11.76
N PRO A 124 -3.77 -14.74 -12.54
CA PRO A 124 -2.68 -15.61 -12.11
C PRO A 124 -2.17 -15.25 -10.72
N ARG A 125 -1.92 -16.27 -9.88
CA ARG A 125 -1.46 -16.08 -8.50
C ARG A 125 -0.20 -15.21 -8.41
N GLU A 126 0.71 -15.34 -9.36
CA GLU A 126 1.96 -14.57 -9.41
C GLU A 126 1.71 -13.06 -9.50
N GLU A 127 0.69 -12.61 -10.24
CA GLU A 127 0.34 -11.20 -10.31
C GLU A 127 -0.14 -10.68 -8.96
N THR A 128 -1.01 -11.43 -8.29
CA THR A 128 -1.49 -11.08 -6.95
C THR A 128 -0.36 -11.04 -5.93
N MET A 129 0.57 -12.02 -5.99
CA MET A 129 1.76 -12.04 -5.12
C MET A 129 2.73 -10.89 -5.42
N ALA A 130 2.83 -10.45 -6.67
CA ALA A 130 3.61 -9.27 -7.03
C ALA A 130 3.03 -7.99 -6.40
N LEU A 131 1.69 -7.83 -6.37
CA LEU A 131 1.04 -6.70 -5.70
C LEU A 131 1.22 -6.75 -4.17
N VAL A 132 1.17 -7.94 -3.56
CA VAL A 132 1.47 -8.12 -2.12
C VAL A 132 2.90 -7.72 -1.80
N THR A 133 3.84 -8.09 -2.67
CA THR A 133 5.25 -7.67 -2.57
C THR A 133 5.37 -6.17 -2.74
N LEU A 134 4.75 -5.59 -3.78
CA LEU A 134 4.74 -4.15 -4.02
C LEU A 134 4.27 -3.36 -2.80
N ALA A 135 3.21 -3.81 -2.11
CA ALA A 135 2.73 -3.16 -0.89
C ALA A 135 3.79 -3.10 0.22
N ARG A 136 4.59 -4.16 0.39
CA ARG A 136 5.72 -4.15 1.35
C ARG A 136 6.79 -3.14 0.95
N VAL A 137 7.16 -3.13 -0.33
CA VAL A 137 8.19 -2.22 -0.85
C VAL A 137 7.74 -0.77 -0.73
N VAL A 138 6.49 -0.45 -1.08
CA VAL A 138 5.87 0.87 -0.90
C VAL A 138 5.90 1.29 0.57
N GLY A 139 5.52 0.38 1.48
CA GLY A 139 5.57 0.63 2.91
C GLY A 139 6.95 1.07 3.39
N TRP A 140 7.98 0.31 3.05
CA TRP A 140 9.35 0.62 3.48
C TRP A 140 9.96 1.82 2.73
N ALA A 141 9.63 2.01 1.45
CA ALA A 141 10.04 3.21 0.72
C ALA A 141 9.47 4.49 1.34
N TRP A 142 8.23 4.44 1.86
CA TRP A 142 7.63 5.55 2.58
C TRP A 142 8.26 5.78 3.96
N VAL A 143 8.58 4.71 4.70
CA VAL A 143 9.32 4.80 5.97
C VAL A 143 10.65 5.53 5.79
N GLU A 144 11.45 5.15 4.79
CA GLU A 144 12.77 5.76 4.56
C GLU A 144 12.71 7.20 4.08
N ARG A 145 11.57 7.62 3.49
CA ARG A 145 11.36 8.99 3.05
C ARG A 145 11.00 9.94 4.20
N ASP A 146 10.20 9.48 5.16
CA ASP A 146 9.76 10.29 6.33
C ASP A 146 10.73 10.21 7.51
N ALA A 147 11.68 9.26 7.48
CA ALA A 147 12.75 9.12 8.46
C ALA A 147 13.61 10.38 8.51
#